data_AF-A0A955JKQ6-F1
#
_entry.id   AF-A0A955JKQ6-F1
#
_cell.length_a   1.000
_cell.length_b   1.000
_cell.length_c   1.000
_cell.angle_alpha   90.00
_cell.angle_beta   90.00
_cell.angle_gamma   90.00
#
_symmetry.space_group_name_H-M   'P 1'
#
loop_
_entity.id
_entity.type
_entity.pdbx_description
1 polymer ?
#
loop_
_entity_poly.entity_id
_entity_poly.type
_entity_poly.pdbx_seq_one_letter_code
_entity_poly.pdbx_strand_id
1 'polypeptide(L)'
;MSITENVAPETLGSEAVHNPSPLSTEQFKGLLNGAANHEAKLLVFGILAQEGPFSAGSIHRELVDRQGPEPGWVPQDQVAEKYCTYSLGPIGLVVKGQEYVSGRQRTTYGATELGDTHGAALAGALLEWSLKYPGLSLQKVFSFTASTGETRSPENRYALLYDLLTAPGPVSYTTIGEYDDWFGSDDKKVRDSVLRGMATDGIVTIDSKLTDNRDRIEIVDPEFRHVAYKFSDLKAETQLFYKALQKLFAEDKKTVVFHDIQQAALEIDPEASTFLPIMRRLFSQAISPRTKNFKSNVRKVEEDAQRRTSVTLVEEHREALGDLFLALDNIRDGKNLEQYRRRLKAILANPEECSTIMRKARDNSPTYRAQVEALGIQERITAIVGAAGELSVRATQEALGEDAQYDVETVRVALNKLVERGVLSRTRQTPDASKRGVLNMYSLKSDENQTSFS
;
A
#
# COMPACT_ATOMS: atom_id res chain seq x y z
N MET A 1 -77.06 29.13 20.12
CA MET A 1 -76.08 28.90 21.20
C MET A 1 -75.30 27.65 20.81
N SER A 2 -74.11 27.83 20.23
CA SER A 2 -73.19 26.75 19.88
C SER A 2 -71.92 27.01 20.68
N ILE A 3 -71.56 26.07 21.55
CA ILE A 3 -70.37 26.15 22.39
C ILE A 3 -69.23 25.54 21.56
N THR A 4 -68.33 26.39 21.08
CA THR A 4 -67.05 25.96 20.51
C THR A 4 -66.08 25.66 21.64
N GLU A 5 -65.79 24.38 21.85
CA GLU A 5 -64.72 23.92 22.75
C GLU A 5 -63.36 24.26 22.13
N ASN A 6 -62.61 25.13 22.79
CA ASN A 6 -61.18 25.35 22.55
C ASN A 6 -60.42 24.15 23.11
N VAL A 7 -60.03 23.22 22.24
CA VAL A 7 -59.04 22.19 22.57
C VAL A 7 -57.65 22.83 22.53
N ALA A 8 -56.98 22.85 23.69
CA ALA A 8 -55.60 23.32 23.80
C ALA A 8 -54.67 22.44 22.95
N PRO A 9 -53.61 23.01 22.34
CA PRO A 9 -52.65 22.23 21.59
C PRO A 9 -51.94 21.26 22.53
N GLU A 10 -52.14 19.96 22.30
CA GLU A 10 -51.29 18.91 22.88
C GLU A 10 -49.84 19.25 22.55
N THR A 11 -49.07 19.50 23.61
CA THR A 11 -47.62 19.56 23.54
C THR A 11 -47.12 18.25 22.95
N LEU A 12 -46.75 18.29 21.66
CA LEU A 12 -45.95 17.27 20.99
C LEU A 12 -44.78 16.94 21.92
N GLY A 13 -44.85 15.76 22.53
CA GLY A 13 -43.79 15.25 23.38
C GLY A 13 -42.49 15.31 22.59
N SER A 14 -41.45 15.88 23.18
CA SER A 14 -40.10 15.81 22.64
C SER A 14 -39.79 14.32 22.44
N GLU A 15 -39.82 13.86 21.19
CA GLU A 15 -39.31 12.54 20.84
C GLU A 15 -37.89 12.48 21.40
N ALA A 16 -37.71 11.65 22.43
CA ALA A 16 -36.39 11.39 22.97
C ALA A 16 -35.56 10.89 21.78
N VAL A 17 -34.56 11.67 21.38
CA VAL A 17 -33.66 11.31 20.29
C VAL A 17 -32.99 10.00 20.70
N HIS A 18 -33.52 8.89 20.19
CA HIS A 18 -32.94 7.58 20.41
C HIS A 18 -31.61 7.58 19.66
N ASN A 19 -30.52 7.81 20.40
CA ASN A 19 -29.20 7.65 19.84
C ASN A 19 -29.03 6.18 19.43
N PRO A 20 -28.60 5.91 18.19
CA PRO A 20 -28.30 4.54 17.76
C PRO A 20 -27.28 3.89 18.70
N SER A 21 -27.42 2.59 18.92
CA SER A 21 -26.48 1.83 19.74
C SER A 21 -25.05 1.94 19.18
N PRO A 22 -24.02 1.96 20.04
CA PRO A 22 -22.63 1.84 19.60
C PRO A 22 -22.41 0.57 18.77
N LEU A 23 -21.46 0.64 17.83
CA LEU A 23 -21.06 -0.51 17.03
C LEU A 23 -20.31 -1.54 17.88
N SER A 24 -20.52 -2.83 17.60
CA SER A 24 -19.62 -3.86 18.11
C SER A 24 -18.22 -3.69 17.50
N THR A 25 -17.21 -4.23 18.18
CA THR A 25 -15.83 -4.23 17.69
C THR A 25 -15.73 -4.87 16.29
N GLU A 26 -16.43 -5.98 16.06
CA GLU A 26 -16.46 -6.68 14.77
C GLU A 26 -17.13 -5.85 13.68
N GLN A 27 -18.23 -5.17 14.00
CA GLN A 27 -18.90 -4.29 13.06
C GLN A 27 -17.99 -3.11 12.67
N PHE A 28 -17.34 -2.49 13.65
CA PHE A 28 -16.40 -1.38 13.40
C PHE A 28 -15.19 -1.82 12.57
N LYS A 29 -14.58 -2.97 12.90
CA LYS A 29 -13.51 -3.58 12.09
C LYS A 29 -14.00 -3.87 10.66
N GLY A 30 -15.23 -4.38 10.51
CA GLY A 30 -15.88 -4.57 9.22
C GLY A 30 -15.96 -3.28 8.40
N LEU A 31 -16.39 -2.17 9.03
CA LEU A 31 -16.45 -0.85 8.38
C LEU A 31 -15.08 -0.36 7.90
N LEU A 32 -14.05 -0.44 8.74
CA LEU A 32 -12.69 -0.07 8.37
C LEU A 32 -12.19 -0.88 7.18
N ASN A 33 -12.39 -2.19 7.25
CA ASN A 33 -11.91 -3.16 6.28
C ASN A 33 -12.69 -3.18 4.97
N GLY A 34 -13.97 -2.79 4.97
CA GLY A 34 -14.83 -2.90 3.81
C GLY A 34 -15.20 -1.56 3.16
N ALA A 35 -15.16 -0.44 3.89
CA ALA A 35 -15.64 0.85 3.39
C ALA A 35 -14.59 1.97 3.47
N ALA A 36 -13.84 2.06 4.57
CA ALA A 36 -13.07 3.26 4.92
C ALA A 36 -11.86 3.58 4.02
N ASN A 37 -11.41 2.64 3.18
CA ASN A 37 -10.10 2.72 2.54
C ASN A 37 -10.09 3.34 1.13
N HIS A 38 -11.21 3.80 0.58
CA HIS A 38 -11.23 4.38 -0.77
C HIS A 38 -12.41 5.35 -0.98
N GLU A 39 -12.12 6.57 -1.43
CA GLU A 39 -13.11 7.65 -1.60
C GLU A 39 -14.24 7.29 -2.57
N ALA A 40 -13.92 6.79 -3.77
CA ALA A 40 -14.95 6.38 -4.75
C ALA A 40 -15.90 5.29 -4.22
N LYS A 41 -15.42 4.43 -3.32
CA LYS A 41 -16.25 3.40 -2.68
C LYS A 41 -17.28 4.02 -1.74
N LEU A 42 -16.88 5.04 -0.98
CA LEU A 42 -17.78 5.78 -0.10
C LEU A 42 -18.81 6.59 -0.88
N LEU A 43 -18.45 7.18 -2.03
CA LEU A 43 -19.42 7.85 -2.91
C LEU A 43 -20.44 6.86 -3.49
N VAL A 44 -19.98 5.70 -3.99
CA VAL A 44 -20.87 4.62 -4.45
C VAL A 44 -21.84 4.20 -3.35
N PHE A 45 -21.33 3.99 -2.14
CA PHE A 45 -22.18 3.67 -1.00
C PHE A 45 -23.17 4.81 -0.67
N GLY A 46 -22.72 6.06 -0.71
CA GLY A 46 -23.56 7.20 -0.41
C GLY A 46 -24.74 7.38 -1.35
N ILE A 47 -24.56 7.06 -2.64
CA ILE A 47 -25.64 7.03 -3.63
C ILE A 47 -26.70 5.98 -3.23
N LEU A 48 -26.25 4.77 -2.89
CA LEU A 48 -27.15 3.68 -2.45
C LEU A 48 -27.95 4.04 -1.20
N ALA A 49 -27.31 4.69 -0.23
CA ALA A 49 -27.92 5.04 1.05
C ALA A 49 -28.96 6.17 0.97
N GLN A 50 -29.08 6.87 -0.16
CA GLN A 50 -30.02 8.00 -0.30
C GLN A 50 -31.23 7.69 -1.17
N GLU A 51 -31.06 6.91 -2.23
CA GLU A 51 -32.05 6.85 -3.32
C GLU A 51 -32.57 5.44 -3.58
N GLY A 52 -32.13 4.47 -2.78
CA GLY A 52 -32.69 3.11 -2.77
C GLY A 52 -31.96 2.15 -3.70
N PRO A 53 -32.58 1.01 -4.02
CA PRO A 53 -31.89 -0.06 -4.70
C PRO A 53 -31.59 0.31 -6.16
N PHE A 54 -30.32 0.25 -6.53
CA PHE A 54 -29.85 0.53 -7.89
C PHE A 54 -29.19 -0.67 -8.53
N SER A 55 -29.30 -0.76 -9.85
CA SER A 55 -28.40 -1.62 -10.61
C SER A 55 -26.98 -1.03 -10.70
N ALA A 56 -25.98 -1.85 -11.00
CA ALA A 56 -24.61 -1.38 -11.19
C ALA A 56 -24.48 -0.23 -12.21
N GLY A 57 -25.15 -0.34 -13.37
CA GLY A 57 -25.13 0.70 -14.39
C GLY A 57 -25.87 1.97 -13.97
N SER A 58 -26.90 1.87 -13.11
CA SER A 58 -27.55 3.05 -12.54
C SER A 58 -26.63 3.75 -11.54
N ILE A 59 -25.96 3.01 -10.65
CA ILE A 59 -24.99 3.57 -9.70
C ILE A 59 -23.86 4.28 -10.43
N HIS A 60 -23.33 3.68 -11.49
CA HIS A 60 -22.27 4.28 -12.31
C HIS A 60 -22.71 5.61 -12.92
N ARG A 61 -23.92 5.64 -13.52
CA ARG A 61 -24.47 6.87 -14.09
C ARG A 61 -24.63 7.95 -13.03
N GLU A 62 -25.27 7.63 -11.91
CA GLU A 62 -25.42 8.58 -10.79
C GLU A 62 -24.07 9.10 -10.28
N LEU A 63 -23.06 8.25 -10.20
CA LEU A 63 -21.70 8.64 -9.79
C LEU A 63 -21.04 9.59 -10.79
N VAL A 64 -21.27 9.41 -12.09
CA VAL A 64 -20.74 10.30 -13.14
C VAL A 64 -21.51 11.62 -13.17
N ASP A 65 -22.84 11.55 -13.20
CA ASP A 65 -23.72 12.72 -13.31
C ASP A 65 -23.54 13.68 -12.12
N ARG A 66 -23.36 13.14 -10.90
CA ARG A 66 -23.09 13.94 -9.70
C ARG A 66 -21.77 14.68 -9.70
N GLN A 67 -20.81 14.37 -10.57
CA GLN A 67 -19.58 15.15 -10.70
C GLN A 67 -19.74 16.39 -11.59
N GLY A 68 -20.89 16.52 -12.27
CA GLY A 68 -21.16 17.62 -13.18
C GLY A 68 -20.43 17.48 -14.54
N PRO A 69 -20.35 18.57 -15.32
CA PRO A 69 -19.85 18.52 -16.71
C PRO A 69 -18.34 18.21 -16.81
N GLU A 70 -17.58 18.43 -15.73
CA GLU A 70 -16.13 18.19 -15.66
C GLU A 70 -15.81 17.10 -14.61
N PRO A 71 -16.06 15.82 -14.93
CA PRO A 71 -15.86 14.74 -13.98
C PRO A 71 -14.37 14.57 -13.65
N GLY A 72 -14.06 14.52 -12.35
CA GLY A 72 -12.70 14.26 -11.87
C GLY A 72 -12.23 12.85 -12.22
N TRP A 73 -13.15 11.88 -12.26
CA TRP A 73 -12.89 10.53 -12.74
C TRP A 73 -14.16 9.83 -13.21
N VAL A 74 -14.09 9.24 -14.40
CA VAL A 74 -15.12 8.33 -14.94
C VAL A 74 -14.58 6.90 -14.81
N PRO A 75 -14.91 6.17 -13.73
CA PRO A 75 -14.48 4.78 -13.59
C PRO A 75 -15.20 3.88 -14.61
N GLN A 76 -14.68 2.68 -14.82
CA GLN A 76 -15.39 1.65 -15.58
C GLN A 76 -16.67 1.23 -14.83
N ASP A 77 -17.74 0.91 -15.57
CA ASP A 77 -19.06 0.56 -15.02
C ASP A 77 -19.00 -0.56 -13.96
N GLN A 78 -18.11 -1.54 -14.15
CA GLN A 78 -17.94 -2.68 -13.24
C GLN A 78 -17.37 -2.29 -11.86
N VAL A 79 -16.79 -1.10 -11.70
CA VAL A 79 -16.18 -0.69 -10.42
C VAL A 79 -17.23 -0.60 -9.31
N ALA A 80 -18.40 -0.02 -9.60
CA ALA A 80 -19.50 0.09 -8.64
C ALA A 80 -20.00 -1.30 -8.22
N GLU A 81 -20.17 -2.22 -9.17
CA GLU A 81 -20.55 -3.60 -8.89
C GLU A 81 -19.53 -4.33 -8.01
N LYS A 82 -18.24 -4.15 -8.30
CA LYS A 82 -17.15 -4.76 -7.53
C LYS A 82 -17.14 -4.25 -6.10
N TYR A 83 -17.35 -2.95 -5.88
CA TYR A 83 -17.45 -2.39 -4.54
C TYR A 83 -18.65 -2.98 -3.77
N CYS A 84 -19.82 -3.05 -4.40
CA CYS A 84 -21.00 -3.62 -3.76
C CYS A 84 -20.83 -5.11 -3.43
N THR A 85 -20.30 -5.89 -4.37
CA THR A 85 -20.22 -7.36 -4.25
C THR A 85 -19.07 -7.82 -3.36
N TYR A 86 -17.88 -7.22 -3.51
CA TYR A 86 -16.67 -7.74 -2.87
C TYR A 86 -16.24 -6.95 -1.63
N SER A 87 -16.87 -5.79 -1.37
CA SER A 87 -16.45 -4.90 -0.28
C SER A 87 -17.60 -4.57 0.68
N LEU A 88 -18.67 -3.94 0.18
CA LEU A 88 -19.76 -3.40 1.00
C LEU A 88 -20.78 -4.48 1.42
N GLY A 89 -21.06 -5.43 0.53
CA GLY A 89 -21.96 -6.55 0.80
C GLY A 89 -21.46 -7.52 1.86
N PRO A 90 -20.20 -7.99 1.80
CA PRO A 90 -19.65 -8.90 2.80
C PRO A 90 -19.62 -8.35 4.23
N ILE A 91 -19.60 -7.01 4.40
CA ILE A 91 -19.65 -6.36 5.73
C ILE A 91 -21.07 -5.93 6.12
N GLY A 92 -22.08 -6.31 5.33
CA GLY A 92 -23.48 -6.08 5.65
C GLY A 92 -23.97 -4.65 5.45
N LEU A 93 -23.25 -3.77 4.73
CA LEU A 93 -23.75 -2.42 4.41
C LEU A 93 -24.67 -2.39 3.19
N VAL A 94 -24.50 -3.34 2.28
CA VAL A 94 -25.26 -3.43 1.03
C VAL A 94 -25.84 -4.83 0.89
N VAL A 95 -27.10 -4.92 0.48
CA VAL A 95 -27.74 -6.18 0.11
C VAL A 95 -27.93 -6.26 -1.39
N LYS A 96 -27.72 -7.46 -1.95
CA LYS A 96 -27.94 -7.76 -3.37
C LYS A 96 -29.38 -8.26 -3.56
N GLY A 97 -30.15 -7.53 -4.35
CA GLY A 97 -31.52 -7.85 -4.75
C GLY A 97 -31.64 -8.26 -6.21
N GLN A 98 -32.87 -8.60 -6.60
CA GLN A 98 -33.26 -8.86 -7.98
C GLN A 98 -34.56 -8.11 -8.27
N GLU A 99 -34.61 -7.41 -9.40
CA GLU A 99 -35.77 -6.68 -9.87
C GLU A 99 -36.11 -7.10 -11.30
N TYR A 100 -37.40 -7.21 -11.64
CA TYR A 100 -37.83 -7.47 -13.00
C TYR A 100 -38.21 -6.17 -13.69
N VAL A 101 -37.42 -5.75 -14.68
CA VAL A 101 -37.69 -4.55 -15.49
C VAL A 101 -37.89 -4.98 -16.94
N SER A 102 -39.07 -4.69 -17.50
CA SER A 102 -39.44 -5.05 -18.87
C SER A 102 -39.25 -6.54 -19.20
N GLY A 103 -39.59 -7.42 -18.25
CA GLY A 103 -39.47 -8.87 -18.39
C GLY A 103 -38.05 -9.43 -18.28
N ARG A 104 -37.05 -8.60 -17.97
CA ARG A 104 -35.67 -9.05 -17.72
C ARG A 104 -35.34 -8.91 -16.24
N GLN A 105 -34.75 -9.95 -15.68
CA GLN A 105 -34.23 -9.94 -14.32
C GLN A 105 -32.94 -9.12 -14.28
N ARG A 106 -32.89 -8.14 -13.39
CA ARG A 106 -31.76 -7.24 -13.18
C ARG A 106 -31.30 -7.35 -11.73
N THR A 107 -30.00 -7.45 -11.54
CA THR A 107 -29.39 -7.36 -10.21
C THR A 107 -29.44 -5.92 -9.72
N THR A 108 -29.90 -5.74 -8.49
CA THR A 108 -29.93 -4.44 -7.79
C THR A 108 -29.16 -4.54 -6.47
N TYR A 109 -28.74 -3.39 -5.95
CA TYR A 109 -27.98 -3.23 -4.72
C TYR A 109 -28.65 -2.13 -3.91
N GLY A 110 -28.96 -2.39 -2.64
CA GLY A 110 -29.54 -1.39 -1.74
C GLY A 110 -28.79 -1.37 -0.41
N ALA A 111 -28.82 -0.23 0.29
CA ALA A 111 -28.27 -0.15 1.64
C ALA A 111 -29.12 -0.97 2.63
N THR A 112 -28.47 -1.53 3.64
CA THR A 112 -29.12 -2.19 4.79
C THR A 112 -29.38 -1.18 5.91
N GLU A 113 -30.07 -1.56 6.98
CA GLU A 113 -30.24 -0.70 8.17
C GLU A 113 -28.89 -0.25 8.78
N LEU A 114 -27.92 -1.16 8.85
CA LEU A 114 -26.55 -0.84 9.27
C LEU A 114 -25.88 0.13 8.29
N GLY A 115 -26.10 -0.07 6.99
CA GLY A 115 -25.68 0.83 5.92
C GLY A 115 -26.25 2.24 6.10
N ASP A 116 -27.58 2.36 6.21
CA ASP A 116 -28.29 3.63 6.25
C ASP A 116 -27.96 4.47 7.50
N THR A 117 -27.65 3.78 8.61
CA THR A 117 -27.32 4.43 9.89
C THR A 117 -25.83 4.71 10.00
N HIS A 118 -25.01 3.67 10.10
CA HIS A 118 -23.57 3.81 10.37
C HIS A 118 -22.75 3.93 9.09
N GLY A 119 -23.10 3.20 8.03
CA GLY A 119 -22.40 3.30 6.74
C GLY A 119 -22.50 4.70 6.14
N ALA A 120 -23.67 5.32 6.19
CA ALA A 120 -23.91 6.65 5.62
C ALA A 120 -23.22 7.74 6.45
N ALA A 121 -23.24 7.60 7.78
CA ALA A 121 -22.45 8.45 8.67
C ALA A 121 -20.94 8.31 8.40
N LEU A 122 -20.44 7.09 8.25
CA LEU A 122 -19.04 6.82 7.90
C LEU A 122 -18.65 7.47 6.57
N ALA A 123 -19.45 7.28 5.53
CA ALA A 123 -19.18 7.92 4.24
C ALA A 123 -19.17 9.44 4.35
N GLY A 124 -20.14 10.04 5.04
CA GLY A 124 -20.17 11.50 5.26
C GLY A 124 -18.93 12.02 5.97
N ALA A 125 -18.55 11.40 7.10
CA ALA A 125 -17.41 11.82 7.90
C ALA A 125 -16.08 11.69 7.15
N LEU A 126 -15.87 10.55 6.50
CA LEU A 126 -14.60 10.27 5.80
C LEU A 126 -14.45 11.07 4.50
N LEU A 127 -15.55 11.36 3.80
CA LEU A 127 -15.52 12.22 2.62
C LEU A 127 -15.32 13.69 3.01
N GLU A 128 -15.93 14.15 4.10
CA GLU A 128 -15.65 15.47 4.68
C GLU A 128 -14.17 15.62 5.06
N TRP A 129 -13.63 14.63 5.76
CA TRP A 129 -12.21 14.56 6.10
C TRP A 129 -11.34 14.61 4.83
N SER A 130 -11.70 13.83 3.80
CA SER A 130 -10.92 13.76 2.56
C SER A 130 -10.93 15.09 1.79
N LEU A 131 -12.03 15.85 1.84
CA LEU A 131 -12.11 17.21 1.29
C LEU A 131 -11.25 18.20 2.09
N LYS A 132 -11.28 18.11 3.44
CA LYS A 132 -10.49 18.99 4.33
C LYS A 132 -8.98 18.80 4.14
N TYR A 133 -8.54 17.56 3.88
CA TYR A 133 -7.12 17.21 3.79
C TYR A 133 -6.75 16.64 2.41
N PRO A 134 -6.61 17.48 1.36
CA PRO A 134 -6.39 17.01 -0.01
C PRO A 134 -5.06 16.26 -0.22
N GLY A 135 -4.04 16.53 0.62
CA GLY A 135 -2.73 15.87 0.54
C GLY A 135 -2.71 14.39 0.97
N LEU A 136 -3.74 13.94 1.69
CA LEU A 136 -3.83 12.58 2.24
C LEU A 136 -5.11 11.88 1.76
N SER A 137 -4.97 10.81 0.98
CA SER A 137 -6.12 9.97 0.59
C SER A 137 -6.39 8.89 1.63
N LEU A 138 -7.65 8.47 1.72
CA LEU A 138 -8.05 7.30 2.51
C LEU A 138 -7.29 6.04 2.07
N GLN A 139 -6.98 5.96 0.78
CA GLN A 139 -6.21 4.87 0.20
C GLN A 139 -4.76 4.86 0.68
N LYS A 140 -4.12 6.02 0.85
CA LYS A 140 -2.81 6.13 1.51
C LYS A 140 -2.92 5.81 3.00
N VAL A 141 -3.94 6.28 3.70
CA VAL A 141 -4.04 6.04 5.15
C VAL A 141 -4.31 4.57 5.47
N PHE A 142 -5.24 3.92 4.77
CA PHE A 142 -5.71 2.56 5.11
C PHE A 142 -5.22 1.46 4.17
N SER A 143 -4.58 1.79 3.05
CA SER A 143 -4.08 0.82 2.06
C SER A 143 -5.17 -0.06 1.44
N PHE A 144 -4.75 -1.03 0.64
CA PHE A 144 -5.61 -1.92 -0.12
C PHE A 144 -6.13 -3.08 0.74
N THR A 145 -7.33 -3.54 0.39
CA THR A 145 -7.97 -4.70 1.01
C THR A 145 -7.55 -6.04 0.39
N ALA A 146 -6.63 -6.04 -0.57
CA ALA A 146 -6.22 -7.22 -1.33
C ALA A 146 -5.20 -8.14 -0.60
N SER A 147 -4.91 -7.89 0.68
CA SER A 147 -4.00 -8.75 1.47
C SER A 147 -4.65 -10.10 1.76
N THR A 148 -3.97 -11.20 1.46
CA THR A 148 -4.42 -12.58 1.67
C THR A 148 -4.32 -13.10 3.12
N GLY A 149 -4.14 -12.20 4.10
CA GLY A 149 -3.99 -12.55 5.52
C GLY A 149 -5.31 -12.59 6.29
N GLU A 150 -5.30 -13.16 7.49
CA GLU A 150 -6.45 -13.17 8.43
C GLU A 150 -6.86 -11.76 8.87
N THR A 151 -5.88 -10.87 9.08
CA THR A 151 -6.10 -9.44 9.30
C THR A 151 -5.86 -8.65 8.01
N ARG A 152 -6.71 -7.65 7.77
CA ARG A 152 -6.63 -6.82 6.56
C ARG A 152 -5.85 -5.53 6.83
N SER A 153 -5.22 -5.00 5.79
CA SER A 153 -4.37 -3.81 5.92
C SER A 153 -5.04 -2.58 6.56
N PRO A 154 -6.34 -2.26 6.32
CA PRO A 154 -6.99 -1.11 6.94
C PRO A 154 -7.02 -1.17 8.47
N GLU A 155 -7.40 -2.32 9.03
CA GLU A 155 -7.41 -2.56 10.47
C GLU A 155 -6.01 -2.46 11.08
N ASN A 156 -5.01 -3.10 10.46
CA ASN A 156 -3.63 -3.04 10.93
C ASN A 156 -3.09 -1.59 10.90
N ARG A 157 -3.38 -0.82 9.84
CA ARG A 157 -2.97 0.59 9.76
C ARG A 157 -3.70 1.45 10.78
N TYR A 158 -4.99 1.22 11.01
CA TYR A 158 -5.76 1.93 12.05
C TYR A 158 -5.11 1.75 13.43
N ALA A 159 -4.82 0.51 13.84
CA ALA A 159 -4.20 0.24 15.14
C ALA A 159 -2.83 0.92 15.28
N LEU A 160 -1.95 0.80 14.27
CA LEU A 160 -0.62 1.43 14.29
C LEU A 160 -0.69 2.95 14.35
N LEU A 161 -1.59 3.55 13.58
CA LEU A 161 -1.75 5.00 13.56
C LEU A 161 -2.31 5.52 14.88
N TYR A 162 -3.22 4.77 15.53
CA TYR A 162 -3.72 5.12 16.86
C TYR A 162 -2.58 5.16 17.88
N ASP A 163 -1.76 4.12 17.92
CA ASP A 163 -0.62 4.03 18.84
C ASP A 163 0.38 5.17 18.60
N LEU A 164 0.71 5.44 17.33
CA LEU A 164 1.64 6.51 16.97
C LEU A 164 1.10 7.92 17.28
N LEU A 165 -0.21 8.13 17.14
CA LEU A 165 -0.85 9.41 17.47
C LEU A 165 -0.85 9.68 18.97
N THR A 166 -1.13 8.64 19.76
CA THR A 166 -1.27 8.73 21.23
C THR A 166 0.06 8.64 21.96
N ALA A 167 1.12 8.17 21.30
CA ALA A 167 2.45 8.14 21.86
C ALA A 167 3.03 9.55 22.11
N PRO A 168 3.72 9.78 23.25
CA PRO A 168 4.32 11.06 23.59
C PRO A 168 5.59 11.39 22.78
N GLY A 169 6.02 10.51 21.88
CA GLY A 169 7.24 10.66 21.09
C GLY A 169 7.47 9.46 20.16
N PRO A 170 8.68 9.35 19.56
CA PRO A 170 9.04 8.24 18.69
C PRO A 170 8.83 6.89 19.36
N VAL A 171 8.14 5.97 18.68
CA VAL A 171 7.85 4.64 19.21
C VAL A 171 8.89 3.64 18.72
N SER A 172 9.48 2.88 19.63
CA SER A 172 10.41 1.81 19.24
C SER A 172 9.65 0.71 18.49
N TYR A 173 10.27 0.15 17.47
CA TYR A 173 9.69 -0.92 16.66
C TYR A 173 9.23 -2.13 17.49
N THR A 174 9.88 -2.42 18.63
CA THR A 174 9.47 -3.48 19.55
C THR A 174 8.24 -3.14 20.38
N THR A 175 8.02 -1.87 20.67
CA THR A 175 6.87 -1.37 21.44
C THR A 175 5.61 -1.32 20.57
N ILE A 176 5.79 -1.12 19.26
CA ILE A 176 4.71 -1.23 18.27
C ILE A 176 4.20 -2.66 18.29
N GLY A 177 3.06 -2.87 18.96
CA GLY A 177 2.37 -4.14 19.18
C GLY A 177 2.79 -4.97 20.40
N GLU A 178 3.37 -4.32 21.41
CA GLU A 178 3.09 -4.71 22.81
C GLU A 178 1.64 -4.31 23.19
N TYR A 179 1.07 -3.35 22.46
CA TYR A 179 -0.35 -3.00 22.48
C TYR A 179 -1.14 -3.98 21.61
N ASP A 180 -1.38 -5.23 22.03
CA ASP A 180 -2.23 -6.09 21.19
C ASP A 180 -3.15 -7.12 21.84
N ASP A 181 -4.44 -6.76 21.79
CA ASP A 181 -5.58 -7.63 21.46
C ASP A 181 -6.03 -7.49 19.98
N TRP A 182 -5.43 -6.59 19.16
CA TRP A 182 -5.91 -6.27 17.79
C TRP A 182 -5.21 -7.05 16.68
N PHE A 183 -3.88 -7.18 16.74
CA PHE A 183 -3.13 -8.07 15.89
C PHE A 183 -3.18 -9.47 16.50
N GLY A 184 -3.68 -10.43 15.71
CA GLY A 184 -3.47 -11.85 16.02
C GLY A 184 -2.00 -12.11 16.31
N SER A 185 -1.73 -12.96 17.31
CA SER A 185 -0.52 -13.00 18.12
C SER A 185 0.84 -13.23 17.44
N ASP A 186 0.96 -13.26 16.11
CA ASP A 186 2.18 -13.82 15.48
C ASP A 186 2.73 -13.19 14.19
N ASP A 187 2.22 -12.08 13.65
CA ASP A 187 2.70 -11.60 12.34
C ASP A 187 3.58 -10.32 12.35
N LYS A 188 4.77 -10.43 12.95
CA LYS A 188 5.82 -9.39 12.89
C LYS A 188 6.17 -8.97 11.45
N LYS A 189 6.06 -9.89 10.48
CA LYS A 189 6.37 -9.62 9.07
C LYS A 189 5.29 -8.74 8.43
N VAL A 190 4.02 -9.01 8.73
CA VAL A 190 2.92 -8.13 8.29
C VAL A 190 3.09 -6.73 8.86
N ARG A 191 3.45 -6.59 10.14
CA ARG A 191 3.72 -5.28 10.75
C ARG A 191 4.84 -4.51 10.03
N ASP A 192 5.95 -5.17 9.71
CA ASP A 192 7.06 -4.56 8.94
C ASP A 192 6.64 -4.14 7.56
N SER A 193 5.92 -5.01 6.85
CA SER A 193 5.41 -4.67 5.53
C SER A 193 4.44 -3.48 5.58
N VAL A 194 3.59 -3.39 6.61
CA VAL A 194 2.63 -2.29 6.76
C VAL A 194 3.36 -0.98 7.07
N LEU A 195 4.28 -0.98 8.04
CA LEU A 195 5.05 0.21 8.41
C LEU A 195 5.91 0.73 7.26
N ARG A 196 6.61 -0.15 6.54
CA ARG A 196 7.35 0.25 5.33
C ARG A 196 6.43 0.83 4.27
N GLY A 197 5.25 0.23 4.07
CA GLY A 197 4.24 0.78 3.17
C GLY A 197 3.82 2.19 3.59
N MET A 198 3.57 2.42 4.89
CA MET A 198 3.23 3.73 5.41
C MET A 198 4.37 4.74 5.25
N ALA A 199 5.63 4.30 5.37
CA ALA A 199 6.80 5.13 5.12
C ALA A 199 6.93 5.51 3.65
N THR A 200 6.72 4.57 2.73
CA THR A 200 6.66 4.85 1.28
C THR A 200 5.53 5.82 0.93
N ASP A 201 4.39 5.72 1.62
CA ASP A 201 3.26 6.64 1.46
C ASP A 201 3.50 8.04 2.08
N GLY A 202 4.61 8.22 2.81
CA GLY A 202 4.98 9.46 3.48
C GLY A 202 4.25 9.72 4.79
N ILE A 203 3.63 8.69 5.39
CA ILE A 203 2.81 8.83 6.60
C ILE A 203 3.66 8.76 7.88
N VAL A 204 4.69 7.93 7.86
CA VAL A 204 5.61 7.73 8.99
C VAL A 204 7.05 7.85 8.52
N THR A 205 7.95 8.24 9.42
CA THR A 205 9.39 8.07 9.24
C THR A 205 9.85 6.84 10.03
N ILE A 206 10.72 6.05 9.41
CA ILE A 206 11.37 4.91 10.05
C ILE A 206 12.85 5.25 10.17
N ASP A 207 13.26 5.67 11.35
CA ASP A 207 14.65 5.98 11.64
C ASP A 207 15.34 4.72 12.16
N SER A 208 15.92 3.95 11.23
CA SER A 208 16.75 2.81 11.60
C SER A 208 18.18 3.26 11.83
N LYS A 209 18.65 3.17 13.07
CA LYS A 209 20.07 3.44 13.39
C LYS A 209 21.05 2.45 12.73
N LEU A 210 20.57 1.48 11.94
CA LEU A 210 21.37 0.51 11.19
C LEU A 210 21.65 0.88 9.72
N THR A 211 20.90 1.82 9.13
CA THR A 211 20.99 2.12 7.69
C THR A 211 22.11 3.08 7.28
N ASP A 212 22.65 3.87 8.21
CA ASP A 212 23.61 4.95 7.89
C ASP A 212 25.10 4.55 7.82
N ASN A 213 25.45 3.27 7.69
CA ASN A 213 26.85 2.85 7.78
C ASN A 213 27.45 2.35 6.46
N ARG A 214 28.59 2.95 6.07
CA ARG A 214 29.46 2.55 4.94
C ARG A 214 30.16 1.18 5.13
N ASP A 215 30.17 0.65 6.36
CA ASP A 215 30.84 -0.61 6.74
C ASP A 215 29.82 -1.75 6.97
N ARG A 216 28.99 -2.03 5.96
CA ARG A 216 27.96 -3.07 6.01
C ARG A 216 28.52 -4.43 5.61
N ILE A 217 28.15 -5.48 6.36
CA ILE A 217 28.26 -6.86 5.91
C ILE A 217 26.87 -7.32 5.45
N GLU A 218 26.75 -7.65 4.17
CA GLU A 218 25.54 -8.24 3.60
C GLU A 218 25.52 -9.75 3.80
N ILE A 219 24.43 -10.26 4.37
CA ILE A 219 24.17 -11.69 4.45
C ILE A 219 23.53 -12.13 3.14
N VAL A 220 24.25 -12.90 2.33
CA VAL A 220 23.77 -13.39 1.02
C VAL A 220 22.75 -14.54 1.16
N ASP A 221 22.52 -15.04 2.38
CA ASP A 221 21.52 -16.09 2.61
C ASP A 221 20.09 -15.57 2.36
N PRO A 222 19.30 -16.24 1.50
CA PRO A 222 17.93 -15.81 1.19
C PRO A 222 17.00 -15.68 2.41
N GLU A 223 17.22 -16.48 3.47
CA GLU A 223 16.45 -16.41 4.73
C GLU A 223 16.71 -15.09 5.47
N PHE A 224 17.89 -14.49 5.31
CA PHE A 224 18.38 -13.34 6.09
C PHE A 224 18.81 -12.12 5.27
N ARG A 225 18.53 -12.11 3.95
CA ARG A 225 18.90 -11.02 3.02
C ARG A 225 18.43 -9.61 3.41
N HIS A 226 17.51 -9.51 4.36
CA HIS A 226 16.96 -8.25 4.88
C HIS A 226 17.75 -7.69 6.07
N VAL A 227 18.75 -8.42 6.58
CA VAL A 227 19.56 -8.03 7.74
C VAL A 227 20.94 -7.58 7.26
N ALA A 228 21.30 -6.32 7.51
CA ALA A 228 22.63 -5.78 7.28
C ALA A 228 23.28 -5.44 8.63
N TYR A 229 24.48 -5.97 8.88
CA TYR A 229 25.24 -5.69 10.10
C TYR A 229 26.14 -4.48 9.95
N LYS A 230 26.28 -3.69 11.01
CA LYS A 230 27.46 -2.85 11.18
C LYS A 230 28.63 -3.73 11.57
N PHE A 231 29.77 -3.51 10.94
CA PHE A 231 31.01 -4.18 11.32
C PHE A 231 31.34 -4.03 12.82
N SER A 232 31.12 -2.83 13.36
CA SER A 232 31.40 -2.49 14.77
C SER A 232 30.55 -3.21 15.80
N ASP A 233 29.37 -3.72 15.42
CA ASP A 233 28.45 -4.39 16.34
C ASP A 233 28.78 -5.88 16.53
N LEU A 234 29.71 -6.42 15.73
CA LEU A 234 30.19 -7.78 15.87
C LEU A 234 31.11 -7.90 17.09
N LYS A 235 31.23 -9.10 17.65
CA LYS A 235 32.23 -9.35 18.70
C LYS A 235 33.65 -9.09 18.16
N ALA A 236 34.56 -8.66 19.03
CA ALA A 236 35.93 -8.29 18.66
C ALA A 236 36.64 -9.39 17.86
N GLU A 237 36.48 -10.65 18.26
CA GLU A 237 37.05 -11.81 17.57
C GLU A 237 36.47 -12.02 16.15
N THR A 238 35.20 -11.66 15.94
CA THR A 238 34.52 -11.79 14.65
C THR A 238 34.91 -10.65 13.73
N GLN A 239 35.01 -9.43 14.26
CA GLN A 239 35.56 -8.27 13.55
C GLN A 239 36.97 -8.55 13.07
N LEU A 240 37.84 -9.04 13.96
CA LEU A 240 39.22 -9.34 13.61
C LEU A 240 39.32 -10.41 12.52
N PHE A 241 38.47 -11.44 12.58
CA PHE A 241 38.38 -12.48 11.55
C PHE A 241 38.00 -11.91 10.17
N TYR A 242 37.00 -11.05 10.10
CA TYR A 242 36.61 -10.43 8.81
C TYR A 242 37.65 -9.44 8.29
N LYS A 243 38.28 -8.63 9.15
CA LYS A 243 39.39 -7.73 8.76
C LYS A 243 40.56 -8.52 8.19
N ALA A 244 40.89 -9.67 8.79
CA ALA A 244 41.92 -10.57 8.29
C ALA A 244 41.57 -11.13 6.90
N LEU A 245 40.32 -11.55 6.68
CA LEU A 245 39.85 -11.99 5.35
C LEU A 245 39.89 -10.87 4.30
N GLN A 246 39.42 -9.67 4.65
CA GLN A 246 39.45 -8.51 3.75
C GLN A 246 40.88 -8.16 3.32
N LYS A 247 41.83 -8.17 4.27
CA LYS A 247 43.25 -7.97 3.97
C LYS A 247 43.77 -9.00 2.97
N LEU A 248 43.49 -10.28 3.19
CA LEU A 248 43.93 -11.36 2.31
C LEU A 248 43.30 -11.27 0.91
N PHE A 249 42.03 -10.86 0.81
CA PHE A 249 41.38 -10.67 -0.49
C PHE A 249 41.86 -9.41 -1.23
N ALA A 250 42.23 -8.35 -0.51
CA ALA A 250 42.86 -7.17 -1.11
C ALA A 250 44.24 -7.50 -1.72
N GLU A 251 44.90 -8.55 -1.23
CA GLU A 251 46.15 -9.10 -1.76
C GLU A 251 45.93 -10.11 -2.92
N ASP A 252 44.71 -10.19 -3.46
CA ASP A 252 44.29 -11.13 -4.53
C ASP A 252 44.57 -12.62 -4.21
N LYS A 253 44.61 -12.99 -2.92
CA LYS A 253 44.67 -14.41 -2.52
C LYS A 253 43.34 -15.11 -2.82
N LYS A 254 43.33 -15.88 -3.91
CA LYS A 254 42.16 -16.67 -4.36
C LYS A 254 41.84 -17.87 -3.48
N THR A 255 42.82 -18.37 -2.73
CA THR A 255 42.66 -19.49 -1.81
C THR A 255 43.21 -19.07 -0.45
N VAL A 256 42.38 -19.16 0.57
CA VAL A 256 42.72 -18.75 1.94
C VAL A 256 42.61 -19.96 2.86
N VAL A 257 43.72 -20.35 3.50
CA VAL A 257 43.71 -21.36 4.57
C VAL A 257 43.70 -20.71 5.95
N PHE A 258 43.29 -21.44 6.99
CA PHE A 258 43.18 -20.85 8.34
C PHE A 258 44.47 -20.19 8.83
N HIS A 259 45.61 -20.78 8.47
CA HIS A 259 46.92 -20.23 8.80
C HIS A 259 47.11 -18.80 8.26
N ASP A 260 46.68 -18.54 7.01
CA ASP A 260 46.75 -17.20 6.43
C ASP A 260 45.91 -16.20 7.23
N ILE A 261 44.72 -16.62 7.67
CA ILE A 261 43.81 -15.78 8.46
C ILE A 261 44.39 -15.51 9.84
N GLN A 262 44.97 -16.52 10.48
CA GLN A 262 45.66 -16.37 11.76
C GLN A 262 46.82 -15.38 11.65
N GLN A 263 47.64 -15.48 10.61
CA GLN A 263 48.76 -14.58 10.39
C GLN A 263 48.29 -13.16 10.11
N ALA A 264 47.32 -12.98 9.20
CA ALA A 264 46.74 -11.68 8.92
C ALA A 264 46.07 -11.05 10.15
N ALA A 265 45.43 -11.85 11.01
CA ALA A 265 44.82 -11.38 12.26
C ALA A 265 45.87 -10.89 13.26
N LEU A 266 46.98 -11.63 13.43
CA LEU A 266 48.09 -11.23 14.30
C LEU A 266 48.81 -9.97 13.82
N GLU A 267 48.82 -9.73 12.50
CA GLU A 267 49.34 -8.49 11.91
C GLU A 267 48.41 -7.30 12.11
N ILE A 268 47.10 -7.53 12.25
CA ILE A 268 46.10 -6.48 12.53
C ILE A 268 46.05 -6.17 14.03
N ASP A 269 46.13 -7.20 14.87
CA ASP A 269 46.07 -7.11 16.31
C ASP A 269 47.05 -8.12 16.94
N PRO A 270 48.18 -7.69 17.52
CA PRO A 270 49.14 -8.59 18.16
C PRO A 270 48.55 -9.43 19.31
N GLU A 271 47.45 -8.98 19.93
CA GLU A 271 46.75 -9.71 20.99
C GLU A 271 45.76 -10.76 20.45
N ALA A 272 45.66 -10.89 19.12
CA ALA A 272 44.80 -11.85 18.42
C ALA A 272 45.00 -13.31 18.86
N SER A 273 46.17 -13.63 19.42
CA SER A 273 46.51 -14.96 19.94
C SER A 273 45.45 -15.52 20.89
N THR A 274 44.82 -14.65 21.68
CA THR A 274 43.73 -14.98 22.62
C THR A 274 42.43 -15.38 21.92
N PHE A 275 42.21 -14.93 20.69
CA PHE A 275 41.00 -15.18 19.89
C PHE A 275 41.15 -16.35 18.91
N LEU A 276 42.37 -16.86 18.68
CA LEU A 276 42.65 -17.92 17.69
C LEU A 276 41.79 -19.18 17.84
N PRO A 277 41.49 -19.71 19.04
CA PRO A 277 40.61 -20.86 19.17
C PRO A 277 39.18 -20.57 18.68
N ILE A 278 38.70 -19.34 18.93
CA ILE A 278 37.37 -18.89 18.50
C ILE A 278 37.37 -18.60 17.00
N MET A 279 38.42 -17.97 16.46
CA MET A 279 38.58 -17.75 15.01
C MET A 279 38.69 -19.07 14.25
N ARG A 280 39.39 -20.08 14.80
CA ARG A 280 39.45 -21.43 14.21
C ARG A 280 38.09 -22.09 14.20
N ARG A 281 37.31 -21.90 15.26
CA ARG A 281 35.90 -22.31 15.31
C ARG A 281 35.09 -21.56 14.25
N LEU A 282 35.22 -20.25 14.09
CA LEU A 282 34.50 -19.46 13.08
C LEU A 282 34.86 -19.88 11.64
N PHE A 283 36.14 -20.15 11.38
CA PHE A 283 36.64 -20.67 10.10
C PHE A 283 36.11 -22.07 9.78
N SER A 284 36.20 -23.00 10.75
CA SER A 284 35.72 -24.38 10.59
C SER A 284 34.19 -24.48 10.50
N GLN A 285 33.47 -23.55 11.14
CA GLN A 285 32.01 -23.44 11.05
C GLN A 285 31.57 -22.63 9.83
N ALA A 286 32.53 -22.10 9.07
CA ALA A 286 32.37 -21.34 7.84
C ALA A 286 31.18 -20.37 7.89
N ILE A 287 30.99 -19.61 8.98
CA ILE A 287 29.85 -18.68 9.20
C ILE A 287 28.58 -19.18 8.49
N SER A 288 28.28 -20.48 8.64
CA SER A 288 27.29 -21.07 7.75
C SER A 288 25.93 -20.60 8.25
N PRO A 289 25.07 -20.04 7.38
CA PRO A 289 23.73 -19.61 7.75
C PRO A 289 22.89 -20.70 8.43
N ARG A 290 23.29 -21.96 8.23
CA ARG A 290 22.65 -23.17 8.76
C ARG A 290 23.00 -23.48 10.22
N THR A 291 23.97 -22.78 10.83
CA THR A 291 24.35 -23.05 12.22
C THR A 291 23.43 -22.36 13.23
N LYS A 292 23.09 -23.06 14.32
CA LYS A 292 22.27 -22.52 15.42
C LYS A 292 22.87 -21.23 16.02
N ASN A 293 24.20 -21.13 16.07
CA ASN A 293 24.91 -19.96 16.58
C ASN A 293 24.79 -18.74 15.66
N PHE A 294 24.92 -18.92 14.34
CA PHE A 294 24.69 -17.85 13.38
C PHE A 294 23.26 -17.33 13.48
N LYS A 295 22.27 -18.24 13.42
CA LYS A 295 20.85 -17.88 13.57
C LYS A 295 20.55 -17.17 14.89
N SER A 296 21.16 -17.60 16.01
CA SER A 296 20.99 -16.95 17.31
C SER A 296 21.61 -15.56 17.37
N ASN A 297 22.77 -15.34 16.75
CA ASN A 297 23.41 -14.03 16.73
C ASN A 297 22.64 -13.07 15.80
N VAL A 298 22.16 -13.56 14.66
CA VAL A 298 21.29 -12.79 13.74
C VAL A 298 20.05 -12.30 14.45
N ARG A 299 19.34 -13.20 15.16
CA ARG A 299 18.15 -12.85 15.93
C ARG A 299 18.42 -11.81 17.02
N LYS A 300 19.52 -11.94 17.77
CA LYS A 300 19.87 -10.95 18.81
C LYS A 300 20.11 -9.57 18.23
N VAL A 301 20.77 -9.50 17.08
CA VAL A 301 20.98 -8.21 16.40
C VAL A 301 19.68 -7.69 15.82
N GLU A 302 18.82 -8.54 15.26
CA GLU A 302 17.50 -8.14 14.78
C GLU A 302 16.62 -7.59 15.94
N GLU A 303 16.68 -8.20 17.12
CA GLU A 303 16.02 -7.71 18.33
C GLU A 303 16.60 -6.35 18.78
N ASP A 304 17.93 -6.21 18.81
CA ASP A 304 18.59 -4.94 19.15
C ASP A 304 18.36 -3.86 18.07
N ALA A 305 18.24 -4.25 16.80
CA ALA A 305 17.91 -3.41 15.66
C ALA A 305 16.52 -2.81 15.80
N GLN A 306 15.54 -3.66 16.14
CA GLN A 306 14.16 -3.26 16.36
C GLN A 306 14.07 -2.30 17.54
N ARG A 307 14.80 -2.59 18.64
CA ARG A 307 14.89 -1.68 19.80
C ARG A 307 15.46 -0.31 19.44
N ARG A 308 16.42 -0.27 18.50
CA ARG A 308 17.10 0.95 18.03
C ARG A 308 16.42 1.62 16.84
N THR A 309 15.37 1.02 16.29
CA THR A 309 14.59 1.59 15.18
C THR A 309 13.39 2.29 15.78
N SER A 310 13.27 3.58 15.53
CA SER A 310 12.12 4.37 15.96
C SER A 310 11.22 4.66 14.76
N VAL A 311 9.92 4.58 15.00
CA VAL A 311 8.89 5.01 14.06
C VAL A 311 8.25 6.26 14.62
N THR A 312 8.15 7.29 13.78
CA THR A 312 7.51 8.55 14.14
C THR A 312 6.47 8.88 13.09
N LEU A 313 5.34 9.45 13.51
CA LEU A 313 4.38 10.01 12.57
C LEU A 313 4.98 11.27 11.91
N VAL A 314 4.75 11.44 10.61
CA VAL A 314 5.09 12.70 9.94
C VAL A 314 4.22 13.81 10.50
N GLU A 315 4.85 14.85 11.05
CA GLU A 315 4.15 15.87 11.85
C GLU A 315 3.10 16.65 11.03
N GLU A 316 3.36 16.86 9.74
CA GLU A 316 2.40 17.48 8.80
C GLU A 316 1.07 16.72 8.68
N HIS A 317 1.02 15.45 9.09
CA HIS A 317 -0.15 14.59 9.02
C HIS A 317 -0.84 14.39 10.37
N ARG A 318 -0.27 14.88 11.48
CA ARG A 318 -0.77 14.65 12.83
C ARG A 318 -2.17 15.22 13.04
N GLU A 319 -2.43 16.46 12.61
CA GLU A 319 -3.76 17.08 12.72
C GLU A 319 -4.79 16.32 11.88
N ALA A 320 -4.47 16.03 10.63
CA ALA A 320 -5.36 15.31 9.72
C ALA A 320 -5.74 13.93 10.30
N LEU A 321 -4.76 13.19 10.80
CA LEU A 321 -5.02 11.88 11.40
C LEU A 321 -5.78 12.00 12.73
N GLY A 322 -5.49 13.00 13.57
CA GLY A 322 -6.27 13.26 14.78
C GLY A 322 -7.76 13.47 14.50
N ASP A 323 -8.09 14.30 13.52
CA ASP A 323 -9.47 14.52 13.08
C ASP A 323 -10.14 13.26 12.53
N LEU A 324 -9.40 12.47 11.74
CA LEU A 324 -9.90 11.20 11.20
C LEU A 324 -10.28 10.24 12.31
N PHE A 325 -9.41 10.07 13.31
CA PHE A 325 -9.63 9.15 14.42
C PHE A 325 -10.76 9.62 15.32
N LEU A 326 -10.88 10.92 15.57
CA LEU A 326 -12.03 11.49 16.30
C LEU A 326 -13.35 11.21 15.57
N ALA A 327 -13.38 11.34 14.25
CA ALA A 327 -14.56 11.03 13.45
C ALA A 327 -14.93 9.54 13.52
N LEU A 328 -13.93 8.65 13.41
CA LEU A 328 -14.13 7.21 13.53
C LEU A 328 -14.60 6.77 14.92
N ASP A 329 -14.05 7.36 15.98
CA ASP A 329 -14.48 7.11 17.36
C ASP A 329 -15.93 7.57 17.58
N ASN A 330 -16.32 8.73 17.03
CA ASN A 330 -17.71 9.17 17.08
C ASN A 330 -18.65 8.18 16.39
N ILE A 331 -18.28 7.65 15.22
CA ILE A 331 -19.09 6.66 14.50
C ILE A 331 -19.20 5.35 15.29
N ARG A 332 -18.09 4.89 15.88
CA ARG A 332 -18.06 3.69 16.74
C ARG A 332 -19.00 3.86 17.92
N ASP A 333 -18.95 5.02 18.57
CA ASP A 333 -19.72 5.35 19.77
C ASP A 333 -21.19 5.75 19.48
N GLY A 334 -21.61 5.77 18.22
CA GLY A 334 -22.96 6.19 17.83
C GLY A 334 -23.23 7.70 17.94
N LYS A 335 -22.17 8.51 18.00
CA LYS A 335 -22.23 9.98 18.13
C LYS A 335 -22.18 10.66 16.76
N ASN A 336 -22.84 11.82 16.65
CA ASN A 336 -22.85 12.68 15.46
C ASN A 336 -23.31 12.02 14.15
N LEU A 337 -23.93 10.84 14.20
CA LEU A 337 -24.31 10.07 13.00
C LEU A 337 -25.18 10.89 12.04
N GLU A 338 -26.20 11.58 12.57
CA GLU A 338 -27.09 12.39 11.74
C GLU A 338 -26.41 13.61 11.12
N GLN A 339 -25.45 14.23 11.82
CA GLN A 339 -24.64 15.31 11.25
C GLN A 339 -23.84 14.79 10.04
N TYR A 340 -23.17 13.65 10.18
CA TYR A 340 -22.39 13.08 9.09
C TYR A 340 -23.26 12.62 7.92
N ARG A 341 -24.45 12.05 8.18
CA ARG A 341 -25.42 11.70 7.13
C ARG A 341 -25.89 12.92 6.35
N ARG A 342 -26.14 14.05 7.02
CA ARG A 342 -26.45 15.32 6.34
C ARG A 342 -25.27 15.83 5.53
N ARG A 343 -24.05 15.69 6.05
CA ARG A 343 -22.84 16.08 5.30
C ARG A 343 -22.70 15.25 4.03
N LEU A 344 -22.94 13.94 4.09
CA LEU A 344 -22.97 13.08 2.90
C LEU A 344 -23.97 13.57 1.85
N LYS A 345 -25.20 13.91 2.27
CA LYS A 345 -26.21 14.52 1.38
C LYS A 345 -25.72 15.80 0.73
N ALA A 346 -25.09 16.68 1.50
CA ALA A 346 -24.52 17.91 0.98
C ALA A 346 -23.40 17.65 -0.05
N ILE A 347 -22.50 16.69 0.21
CA ILE A 347 -21.43 16.30 -0.72
C ILE A 347 -22.02 15.78 -2.04
N LEU A 348 -22.98 14.86 -1.97
CA LEU A 348 -23.60 14.26 -3.16
C LEU A 348 -24.46 15.24 -3.98
N ALA A 349 -24.85 16.36 -3.37
CA ALA A 349 -25.56 17.45 -4.04
C ALA A 349 -24.62 18.53 -4.62
N ASN A 350 -23.31 18.45 -4.33
CA ASN A 350 -22.31 19.40 -4.79
C ASN A 350 -21.38 18.77 -5.85
N PRO A 351 -21.52 19.15 -7.14
CA PRO A 351 -20.72 18.57 -8.20
C PRO A 351 -19.21 18.78 -8.08
N GLU A 352 -18.79 19.93 -7.57
CA GLU A 352 -17.37 20.25 -7.41
C GLU A 352 -16.72 19.40 -6.32
N GLU A 353 -17.42 19.18 -5.21
CA GLU A 353 -16.95 18.29 -4.13
C GLU A 353 -16.87 16.84 -4.62
N CYS A 354 -17.91 16.35 -5.30
CA CYS A 354 -17.89 15.01 -5.90
C CYS A 354 -16.75 14.84 -6.91
N SER A 355 -16.55 15.80 -7.81
CA SER A 355 -15.46 15.79 -8.80
C SER A 355 -14.08 15.81 -8.12
N THR A 356 -13.92 16.61 -7.07
CA THR A 356 -12.67 16.68 -6.29
C THR A 356 -12.34 15.36 -5.60
N ILE A 357 -13.33 14.75 -4.94
CA ILE A 357 -13.19 13.45 -4.28
C ILE A 357 -12.84 12.36 -5.30
N MET A 358 -13.51 12.35 -6.46
CA MET A 358 -13.27 11.36 -7.51
C MET A 358 -11.90 11.52 -8.18
N ARG A 359 -11.42 12.76 -8.36
CA ARG A 359 -10.05 13.04 -8.82
C ARG A 359 -9.02 12.49 -7.82
N LYS A 360 -9.24 12.73 -6.52
CA LYS A 360 -8.37 12.21 -5.46
C LYS A 360 -8.35 10.68 -5.42
N ALA A 361 -9.51 10.04 -5.55
CA ALA A 361 -9.63 8.59 -5.70
C ALA A 361 -8.82 8.06 -6.89
N ARG A 362 -8.96 8.68 -8.06
CA ARG A 362 -8.25 8.31 -9.29
C ARG A 362 -6.74 8.40 -9.11
N ASP A 363 -6.26 9.52 -8.61
CA ASP A 363 -4.82 9.81 -8.46
C ASP A 363 -4.16 8.91 -7.40
N ASN A 364 -4.94 8.22 -6.56
CA ASN A 364 -4.48 7.25 -5.57
C ASN A 364 -4.91 5.80 -5.86
N SER A 365 -5.63 5.56 -6.96
CA SER A 365 -6.03 4.22 -7.37
C SER A 365 -4.81 3.48 -7.95
N PRO A 366 -4.47 2.28 -7.47
CA PRO A 366 -3.29 1.54 -7.91
C PRO A 366 -3.47 1.05 -9.34
N THR A 367 -4.70 0.70 -9.73
CA THR A 367 -5.01 0.33 -11.11
C THR A 367 -4.78 1.51 -12.04
N TYR A 368 -5.21 2.71 -11.64
CA TYR A 368 -4.99 3.92 -12.44
C TYR A 368 -3.51 4.31 -12.47
N ARG A 369 -2.82 4.32 -11.32
CA ARG A 369 -1.38 4.57 -11.24
C ARG A 369 -0.58 3.59 -12.09
N ALA A 370 -0.82 2.29 -11.95
CA ALA A 370 -0.17 1.28 -12.77
C ALA A 370 -0.44 1.47 -14.27
N GLN A 371 -1.63 1.95 -14.64
CA GLN A 371 -1.94 2.30 -16.02
C GLN A 371 -1.16 3.54 -16.50
N VAL A 372 -1.12 4.60 -15.70
CA VAL A 372 -0.37 5.83 -16.01
C VAL A 372 1.13 5.56 -16.07
N GLU A 373 1.68 4.82 -15.11
CA GLU A 373 3.07 4.37 -15.11
C GLU A 373 3.37 3.51 -16.34
N ALA A 374 2.49 2.55 -16.67
CA ALA A 374 2.65 1.74 -17.87
C ALA A 374 2.62 2.57 -19.16
N LEU A 375 1.81 3.63 -19.22
CA LEU A 375 1.78 4.57 -20.35
C LEU A 375 3.04 5.42 -20.39
N GLY A 376 3.50 5.97 -19.27
CA GLY A 376 4.73 6.76 -19.20
C GLY A 376 5.97 5.93 -19.56
N ILE A 377 6.02 4.66 -19.14
CA ILE A 377 7.06 3.71 -19.57
C ILE A 377 6.99 3.50 -21.08
N GLN A 378 5.79 3.31 -21.64
CA GLN A 378 5.60 3.13 -23.07
C GLN A 378 6.04 4.35 -23.88
N GLU A 379 5.71 5.57 -23.45
CA GLU A 379 6.15 6.81 -24.09
C GLU A 379 7.68 6.95 -24.09
N ARG A 380 8.32 6.69 -22.93
CA ARG A 380 9.78 6.70 -22.81
C ARG A 380 10.43 5.64 -23.70
N ILE A 381 9.89 4.42 -23.72
CA ILE A 381 10.36 3.34 -24.60
C ILE A 381 10.23 3.76 -26.07
N THR A 382 9.10 4.31 -26.48
CA THR A 382 8.89 4.78 -27.86
C THR A 382 9.90 5.85 -28.24
N ALA A 383 10.18 6.82 -27.36
CA ALA A 383 11.19 7.84 -27.60
C ALA A 383 12.61 7.25 -27.73
N ILE A 384 12.98 6.33 -26.84
CA ILE A 384 14.29 5.66 -26.84
C ILE A 384 14.49 4.81 -28.11
N VAL A 385 13.50 3.97 -28.44
CA VAL A 385 13.55 3.12 -29.65
C VAL A 385 13.56 3.99 -30.90
N GLY A 386 12.80 5.09 -30.92
CA GLY A 386 12.80 6.04 -32.03
C GLY A 386 14.15 6.73 -32.25
N ALA A 387 14.84 7.12 -31.16
CA ALA A 387 16.15 7.74 -31.24
C ALA A 387 17.27 6.76 -31.65
N ALA A 388 17.18 5.50 -31.20
CA ALA A 388 18.18 4.47 -31.47
C ALA A 388 17.92 3.66 -32.76
N GLY A 389 16.74 3.80 -33.36
CA GLY A 389 16.31 3.07 -34.55
C GLY A 389 15.79 1.67 -34.22
N GLU A 390 16.66 0.79 -33.70
CA GLU A 390 16.31 -0.60 -33.38
C GLU A 390 17.01 -1.06 -32.09
N LEU A 391 16.24 -1.58 -31.12
CA LEU A 391 16.78 -2.02 -29.83
C LEU A 391 16.22 -3.38 -29.39
N SER A 392 17.03 -4.11 -28.63
CA SER A 392 16.58 -5.30 -27.90
C SER A 392 15.91 -4.91 -26.57
N VAL A 393 15.24 -5.88 -25.91
CA VAL A 393 14.66 -5.65 -24.56
C VAL A 393 15.71 -5.17 -23.55
N ARG A 394 16.90 -5.80 -23.53
CA ARG A 394 17.97 -5.43 -22.58
C ARG A 394 18.56 -4.07 -22.91
N ALA A 395 18.82 -3.78 -24.18
CA ALA A 395 19.32 -2.48 -24.58
C ALA A 395 18.31 -1.35 -24.28
N THR A 396 17.01 -1.63 -24.43
CA THR A 396 15.94 -0.70 -24.03
C THR A 396 15.92 -0.48 -22.51
N GLN A 397 16.09 -1.54 -21.72
CA GLN A 397 16.18 -1.45 -20.26
C GLN A 397 17.40 -0.62 -19.83
N GLU A 398 18.58 -0.89 -20.40
CA GLU A 398 19.80 -0.13 -20.14
C GLU A 398 19.63 1.35 -20.50
N ALA A 399 18.98 1.64 -21.64
CA ALA A 399 18.70 3.00 -22.09
C ALA A 399 17.65 3.73 -21.25
N LEU A 400 16.77 3.03 -20.52
CA LEU A 400 15.84 3.65 -19.57
C LEU A 400 16.56 4.20 -18.33
N GLY A 401 17.80 3.77 -18.08
CA GLY A 401 18.66 4.23 -16.99
C GLY A 401 18.43 3.51 -15.67
N GLU A 402 19.45 3.54 -14.79
CA GLU A 402 19.42 2.88 -13.47
C GLU A 402 18.36 3.48 -12.54
N ASP A 403 18.03 4.77 -12.70
CA ASP A 403 17.00 5.47 -11.92
C ASP A 403 15.58 4.92 -12.13
N ALA A 404 15.35 4.17 -13.21
CA ALA A 404 14.02 3.76 -13.62
C ALA A 404 13.49 2.50 -12.91
N GLN A 405 14.34 1.76 -12.18
CA GLN A 405 14.00 0.53 -11.43
C GLN A 405 13.17 -0.52 -12.20
N TYR A 406 13.14 -0.50 -13.54
CA TYR A 406 12.34 -1.45 -14.32
C TYR A 406 13.11 -2.73 -14.59
N ASP A 407 12.52 -3.88 -14.25
CA ASP A 407 13.07 -5.17 -14.61
C ASP A 407 12.87 -5.49 -16.11
N VAL A 408 13.62 -6.48 -16.61
CA VAL A 408 13.58 -6.93 -18.00
C VAL A 408 12.17 -7.35 -18.44
N GLU A 409 11.37 -7.91 -17.52
CA GLU A 409 10.04 -8.42 -17.84
C GLU A 409 9.04 -7.27 -18.05
N THR A 410 9.10 -6.25 -17.20
CA THR A 410 8.29 -5.03 -17.30
C THR A 410 8.53 -4.33 -18.63
N VAL A 411 9.81 -4.17 -19.00
CA VAL A 411 10.20 -3.60 -20.30
C VAL A 411 9.71 -4.46 -21.46
N ARG A 412 9.83 -5.80 -21.36
CA ARG A 412 9.33 -6.73 -22.38
C ARG A 412 7.82 -6.63 -22.58
N VAL A 413 7.05 -6.59 -21.49
CA VAL A 413 5.59 -6.47 -21.53
C VAL A 413 5.19 -5.14 -22.16
N ALA A 414 5.86 -4.04 -21.81
CA ALA A 414 5.61 -2.73 -22.41
C ALA A 414 5.90 -2.72 -23.93
N LEU A 415 7.04 -3.28 -24.35
CA LEU A 415 7.39 -3.42 -25.77
C LEU A 415 6.36 -4.25 -26.55
N ASN A 416 5.93 -5.40 -26.01
CA ASN A 416 4.91 -6.23 -26.67
C ASN A 416 3.58 -5.50 -26.82
N LYS A 417 3.14 -4.74 -25.79
CA LYS A 417 1.92 -3.91 -25.89
C LYS A 417 2.04 -2.84 -26.97
N LEU A 418 3.21 -2.23 -27.14
CA LEU A 418 3.46 -1.26 -28.21
C LEU A 418 3.42 -1.90 -29.61
N VAL A 419 3.86 -3.15 -29.73
CA VAL A 419 3.73 -3.94 -30.97
C VAL A 419 2.27 -4.30 -31.25
N GLU A 420 1.51 -4.75 -30.24
CA GLU A 420 0.08 -5.04 -30.35
C GLU A 420 -0.73 -3.82 -30.78
N ARG A 421 -0.34 -2.63 -30.33
CA ARG A 421 -0.92 -1.34 -30.74
C ARG A 421 -0.43 -0.83 -32.09
N GLY A 422 0.51 -1.53 -32.72
CA GLY A 422 1.08 -1.14 -34.02
C GLY A 422 2.02 0.07 -33.98
N VAL A 423 2.47 0.51 -32.80
CA VAL A 423 3.43 1.60 -32.62
C VAL A 423 4.85 1.14 -32.95
N LEU A 424 5.20 -0.07 -32.51
CA LEU A 424 6.48 -0.70 -32.79
C LEU A 424 6.31 -1.90 -33.73
N SER A 425 7.36 -2.21 -34.47
CA SER A 425 7.54 -3.47 -35.17
C SER A 425 8.50 -4.37 -34.39
N ARG A 426 8.34 -5.70 -34.51
CA ARG A 426 9.22 -6.68 -33.87
C ARG A 426 9.85 -7.60 -34.91
N THR A 427 11.16 -7.58 -34.97
CA THR A 427 12.00 -8.41 -35.85
C THR A 427 12.75 -9.44 -35.01
N ARG A 428 12.94 -10.65 -35.56
CA ARG A 428 13.77 -11.69 -34.92
C ARG A 428 15.13 -11.66 -35.57
N GLN A 429 16.16 -11.38 -34.78
CA GLN A 429 17.54 -11.43 -35.21
C GLN A 429 18.22 -12.61 -34.54
N THR A 430 18.85 -13.47 -35.35
CA THR A 430 19.78 -14.47 -34.83
C THR A 430 21.14 -13.78 -34.75
N PRO A 431 21.67 -13.50 -33.55
CA PRO A 431 23.04 -13.04 -33.44
C PRO A 431 23.96 -14.10 -34.04
N ASP A 432 25.11 -13.65 -34.55
CA ASP A 432 26.19 -14.40 -35.21
C ASP A 432 26.25 -15.92 -34.92
N ALA A 433 26.63 -16.74 -35.90
CA ALA A 433 26.53 -18.21 -35.89
C ALA A 433 27.17 -18.92 -34.68
N SER A 434 28.01 -18.22 -33.92
CA SER A 434 28.65 -18.64 -32.67
C SER A 434 27.81 -18.46 -31.40
N LYS A 435 26.74 -17.64 -31.42
CA LYS A 435 25.89 -17.32 -30.24
C LYS A 435 24.53 -17.99 -30.35
N ARG A 436 24.18 -18.84 -29.37
CA ARG A 436 22.85 -19.45 -29.27
C ARG A 436 21.84 -18.45 -28.69
N GLY A 437 20.76 -18.19 -29.42
CA GLY A 437 19.56 -17.51 -28.91
C GLY A 437 18.97 -16.54 -29.91
N VAL A 438 17.64 -16.54 -30.09
CA VAL A 438 16.95 -15.55 -30.94
C VAL A 438 16.76 -14.27 -30.14
N LEU A 439 17.23 -13.14 -30.68
CA LEU A 439 17.03 -11.82 -30.10
C LEU A 439 15.81 -11.18 -30.77
N ASN A 440 14.86 -10.70 -29.96
CA ASN A 440 13.78 -9.86 -30.49
C ASN A 440 14.28 -8.42 -30.48
N MET A 441 14.27 -7.81 -31.66
CA MET A 441 14.59 -6.43 -31.90
C MET A 441 13.30 -5.65 -32.17
N TYR A 442 13.25 -4.40 -31.71
CA TYR A 442 12.08 -3.53 -31.78
C TYR A 442 12.47 -2.21 -32.40
N SER A 443 11.67 -1.75 -33.36
CA SER A 443 11.85 -0.48 -34.07
C SER A 443 10.51 0.25 -34.22
N LEU A 444 10.53 1.57 -34.42
CA LEU A 444 9.33 2.32 -34.79
C LEU A 444 8.78 1.79 -36.11
N LYS A 445 7.45 1.61 -36.18
CA LYS A 445 6.80 1.27 -37.44
C LYS A 445 6.82 2.52 -38.34
N SER A 446 7.42 2.44 -39.52
CA SER A 446 7.43 3.55 -40.48
C SER A 446 6.01 3.82 -41.00
N ASP A 447 5.62 5.10 -41.05
CA ASP A 447 4.31 5.56 -41.52
C ASP A 447 4.07 5.32 -43.02
N GLU A 448 5.06 4.80 -43.75
CA GLU A 448 5.02 4.57 -45.20
C GLU A 448 3.98 3.53 -45.66
N ASN A 449 3.26 2.86 -44.74
CA ASN A 449 2.20 1.92 -45.05
C ASN A 449 0.77 2.40 -44.70
N GLN A 450 0.55 3.68 -44.35
CA GLN A 450 -0.80 4.21 -44.08
C GLN A 450 -1.49 4.89 -45.28
N THR A 451 -0.83 5.06 -46.43
CA THR A 451 -1.39 5.72 -47.63
C THR A 451 -1.97 4.78 -48.69
N SER A 452 -2.10 3.48 -48.44
CA SER A 452 -2.57 2.50 -49.45
C SER A 452 -3.93 1.85 -49.17
N PHE A 453 -4.74 2.43 -48.29
CA PHE A 453 -6.17 2.14 -48.19
C PHE A 453 -6.99 3.44 -48.14
N SER A 454 -7.15 4.06 -49.31
CA SER A 454 -8.19 5.05 -49.59
C SER A 454 -9.00 4.59 -50.79
#